data_AF-A0A1Z9AY92-F1
#
_entry.id   AF-A0A1Z9AY92-F1
#
_cell.length_a   1.000
_cell.length_b   1.000
_cell.length_c   1.000
_cell.angle_alpha   90.00
_cell.angle_beta   90.00
_cell.angle_gamma   90.00
#
_symmetry.space_group_name_H-M   'P 1'
#
loop_
_entity.id
_entity.type
_entity.pdbx_description
1 polymer ?
#
loop_
_entity_poly.entity_id
_entity_poly.type
_entity_poly.pdbx_seq_one_letter_code
_entity_poly.pdbx_strand_id
1 'polypeptide(L)'
;MMRINRTKRARRQGGAVLAEYGLVVAGVTLVSLVAVSVFGSKVGGLIGASATLLPGAYTDQNAPVLVGEMMETRTEDTNGDGVKEIVVDASRIVDSGGGLAGQEPQTPRMGAGMGLNAHDTSHLYQLGSKDNMFHGN
;
A
#
# COMPACT_ATOMS: atom_id res chain seq x y z
N MET A 1 16.53 23.95 -61.95
CA MET A 1 17.25 22.90 -61.19
C MET A 1 16.75 22.92 -59.74
N MET A 2 15.85 22.01 -59.37
CA MET A 2 15.13 22.05 -58.08
C MET A 2 15.76 21.05 -57.10
N ARG A 3 16.49 21.54 -56.09
CA ARG A 3 17.09 20.70 -55.05
C ARG A 3 16.01 20.32 -54.02
N ILE A 4 15.67 19.04 -53.98
CA ILE A 4 14.60 18.50 -53.15
C ILE A 4 15.09 18.39 -51.70
N ASN A 5 14.44 19.12 -50.79
CA ASN A 5 14.67 19.14 -49.33
C ASN A 5 14.23 17.84 -48.62
N ARG A 6 14.66 16.66 -49.09
CA ARG A 6 14.22 15.35 -48.56
C ARG A 6 14.63 15.12 -47.10
N THR A 7 15.73 15.70 -46.65
CA THR A 7 16.30 15.47 -45.31
C THR A 7 15.49 16.07 -44.16
N LYS A 8 14.84 17.22 -44.36
CA LYS A 8 14.02 17.87 -43.33
C LYS A 8 12.70 17.12 -43.04
N ARG A 9 12.16 16.41 -44.04
CA ARG A 9 10.91 15.65 -43.91
C ARG A 9 11.10 14.36 -43.13
N ALA A 10 12.19 13.62 -43.38
CA ALA A 10 12.51 12.38 -42.68
C ALA A 10 12.73 12.59 -41.17
N ARG A 11 13.38 13.70 -40.76
CA ARG A 11 13.61 14.03 -39.35
C ARG A 11 12.33 14.40 -38.59
N ARG A 12 11.38 15.07 -39.26
CA ARG A 12 10.04 15.36 -38.71
C ARG A 12 9.19 14.10 -38.57
N GLN A 13 9.30 13.17 -39.51
CA GLN A 13 8.61 11.88 -39.46
C GLN A 13 9.16 10.98 -38.34
N GLY A 14 10.49 10.94 -38.15
CA GLY A 14 11.10 10.20 -37.04
C GLY A 14 10.70 10.71 -35.66
N GLY A 15 10.64 12.04 -35.48
CA GLY A 15 10.18 12.65 -34.22
C GLY A 15 8.69 12.43 -33.94
N ALA A 16 7.85 12.45 -34.99
CA ALA A 16 6.41 12.20 -34.85
C ALA A 16 6.12 10.74 -34.46
N VAL A 17 6.78 9.78 -35.11
CA VAL A 17 6.63 8.35 -34.81
C VAL A 17 7.11 8.02 -33.39
N LEU A 18 8.23 8.60 -32.95
CA LEU A 18 8.73 8.41 -31.59
C LEU A 18 7.75 8.95 -30.54
N ALA A 19 7.09 10.07 -30.82
CA ALA A 19 6.08 10.65 -29.95
C ALA A 19 4.79 9.81 -29.90
N GLU A 20 4.32 9.28 -31.03
CA GLU A 20 3.14 8.40 -31.09
C GLU A 20 3.33 7.15 -30.24
N TYR A 21 4.41 6.40 -30.47
CA TYR A 21 4.66 5.17 -29.70
C TYR A 21 4.97 5.48 -28.23
N GLY A 22 5.68 6.57 -27.95
CA GLY A 22 5.93 7.02 -26.58
C GLY A 22 4.65 7.36 -25.83
N LEU A 23 3.71 8.06 -26.48
CA LEU A 23 2.42 8.43 -25.89
C LEU A 23 1.54 7.21 -25.63
N VAL A 24 1.50 6.26 -26.56
CA VAL A 24 0.74 5.00 -26.40
C VAL A 24 1.27 4.18 -25.22
N VAL A 25 2.60 4.02 -25.12
CA VAL A 25 3.21 3.29 -24.00
C VAL A 25 2.96 4.02 -22.68
N ALA A 26 3.14 5.35 -22.64
CA ALA A 26 2.89 6.13 -21.44
C ALA A 26 1.43 5.99 -20.95
N GLY A 27 0.46 6.08 -21.87
CA GLY A 27 -0.96 5.90 -21.56
C GLY A 27 -1.29 4.53 -20.98
N VAL A 28 -0.82 3.45 -21.62
CA VAL A 28 -1.00 2.09 -21.11
C VAL A 28 -0.39 1.92 -19.72
N THR A 29 0.86 2.36 -19.53
CA THR A 29 1.54 2.21 -18.24
C THR A 29 0.85 2.98 -17.12
N LEU A 30 0.33 4.19 -17.41
CA LEU A 30 -0.40 4.99 -16.43
C LEU A 30 -1.70 4.30 -15.99
N VAL A 31 -2.50 3.83 -16.94
CA VAL A 31 -3.76 3.12 -16.65
C VAL A 31 -3.48 1.83 -15.87
N SER A 32 -2.45 1.07 -16.27
CA SER A 32 -2.04 -0.13 -15.54
C SER A 32 -1.59 0.18 -14.11
N LEU A 33 -0.84 1.27 -13.89
CA LEU A 33 -0.41 1.70 -12.56
C LEU A 33 -1.59 2.06 -11.66
N VAL A 34 -2.56 2.83 -12.19
CA VAL A 34 -3.78 3.20 -11.46
C VAL A 34 -4.60 1.97 -11.10
N ALA A 35 -4.75 1.02 -12.04
CA ALA A 35 -5.48 -0.22 -11.79
C ALA A 35 -4.84 -1.05 -10.67
N VAL A 36 -3.51 -1.18 -10.67
CA VAL A 36 -2.77 -1.89 -9.60
C VAL A 36 -2.90 -1.15 -8.27
N SER A 37 -2.84 0.19 -8.27
CA SER A 37 -2.99 1.02 -7.07
C SER A 37 -4.35 0.82 -6.36
N VAL A 38 -5.44 0.74 -7.13
CA VAL A 38 -6.80 0.54 -6.58
C VAL A 38 -7.04 -0.92 -6.13
N PHE A 39 -6.29 -1.88 -6.66
CA PHE A 39 -6.52 -3.30 -6.39
C PHE A 39 -6.12 -3.72 -4.98
N GLY A 40 -5.16 -3.06 -4.33
CA GLY A 40 -4.59 -3.48 -3.03
C GLY A 40 -5.62 -3.84 -1.95
N SER A 41 -6.46 -2.88 -1.53
CA SER A 41 -7.46 -3.12 -0.47
C SER A 41 -8.69 -3.90 -0.95
N LYS A 42 -9.00 -3.85 -2.25
CA LYS A 42 -10.16 -4.55 -2.84
C LYS A 42 -9.91 -6.04 -3.02
N VAL A 43 -8.66 -6.47 -3.19
CA VAL A 43 -8.27 -7.89 -3.21
C VAL A 43 -8.65 -8.59 -1.93
N GLY A 44 -8.37 -7.97 -0.78
CA GLY A 44 -8.73 -8.56 0.50
C GLY A 44 -10.24 -8.74 0.65
N GLY A 45 -11.02 -7.77 0.15
CA GLY A 45 -12.48 -7.89 0.08
C GLY A 45 -12.94 -9.05 -0.83
N LEU A 46 -12.27 -9.28 -1.96
CA LEU A 46 -12.55 -10.42 -2.85
C LEU A 46 -12.18 -11.76 -2.22
N ILE A 47 -11.04 -11.84 -1.53
CA ILE A 47 -10.62 -13.05 -0.81
C ILE A 47 -11.61 -13.35 0.32
N GLY A 48 -12.00 -12.35 1.11
CA GLY A 48 -13.03 -12.48 2.14
C GLY A 48 -14.38 -12.93 1.57
N ALA A 49 -14.81 -12.36 0.44
CA ALA A 49 -16.03 -12.78 -0.26
C ALA A 49 -15.93 -14.20 -0.82
N SER A 50 -14.75 -14.64 -1.26
CA SER A 50 -14.56 -16.03 -1.72
C SER A 50 -14.55 -17.02 -0.55
N ALA A 51 -14.02 -16.61 0.62
CA ALA A 51 -14.00 -17.43 1.82
C ALA A 51 -15.40 -17.68 2.39
N THR A 52 -16.29 -16.68 2.33
CA THR A 52 -17.71 -16.85 2.73
C THR A 52 -18.51 -17.75 1.79
N LEU A 53 -18.06 -17.91 0.53
CA LEU A 53 -18.71 -18.76 -0.47
C LEU A 53 -18.20 -20.20 -0.47
N LEU A 54 -17.15 -20.50 0.30
CA LEU A 54 -16.54 -21.83 0.31
C LEU A 54 -17.44 -22.82 1.09
N PRO A 55 -17.90 -23.92 0.46
CA PRO A 55 -18.79 -24.88 1.10
C PRO A 55 -18.08 -25.55 2.30
N GLY A 56 -18.71 -25.49 3.47
CA GLY A 56 -18.13 -25.97 4.74
C GLY A 56 -17.60 -24.87 5.67
N ALA A 57 -17.72 -23.59 5.29
CA ALA A 57 -17.40 -22.48 6.18
C ALA A 57 -18.44 -22.35 7.30
N TYR A 58 -18.12 -22.88 8.48
CA TYR A 58 -18.84 -22.59 9.71
C TYR A 58 -18.46 -21.18 10.22
N THR A 59 -19.41 -20.46 10.83
CA THR A 59 -19.25 -19.05 11.25
C THR A 59 -18.09 -18.82 12.22
N ASP A 60 -17.74 -19.86 12.97
CA ASP A 60 -16.64 -19.93 13.94
C ASP A 60 -15.27 -20.23 13.29
N GLN A 61 -15.24 -20.73 12.05
CA GLN A 61 -14.01 -21.02 11.29
C GLN A 61 -13.74 -19.99 10.18
N ASN A 62 -14.71 -19.13 9.89
CA ASN A 62 -14.58 -18.03 8.95
C ASN A 62 -14.25 -16.74 9.70
N ALA A 63 -13.05 -16.67 10.27
CA ALA A 63 -12.55 -15.42 10.85
C ALA A 63 -12.46 -14.33 9.77
N PRO A 64 -12.70 -13.05 10.10
CA PRO A 64 -12.55 -11.95 9.14
C PRO A 64 -11.16 -11.97 8.49
N VAL A 65 -11.11 -11.82 7.17
CA VAL A 65 -9.82 -11.62 6.47
C VAL A 65 -9.32 -10.23 6.82
N LEU A 66 -8.27 -10.14 7.64
CA LEU A 66 -7.60 -8.88 7.93
C LEU A 66 -6.68 -8.51 6.75
N VAL A 67 -6.81 -7.28 6.28
CA VAL A 67 -5.90 -6.67 5.31
C VAL A 67 -5.08 -5.65 6.05
N GLY A 68 -3.75 -5.83 6.03
CA GLY A 68 -2.87 -4.88 6.67
C GLY A 68 -2.84 -3.54 5.93
N GLU A 69 -2.79 -2.46 6.69
CA GLU A 69 -2.56 -1.11 6.19
C GLU A 69 -1.09 -0.73 6.41
N MET A 70 -0.38 -0.37 5.33
CA MET A 70 1.04 -0.01 5.43
C MET A 70 1.26 1.37 6.07
N MET A 71 0.27 2.27 5.95
CA MET A 71 0.30 3.62 6.50
C MET A 71 -1.08 3.99 6.95
N GLU A 72 -1.17 4.40 8.20
CA GLU A 72 -2.40 4.77 8.87
C GLU A 72 -3.00 6.05 8.25
N THR A 73 -4.08 5.87 7.50
CA THR A 73 -4.74 6.94 6.75
C THR A 73 -6.24 6.96 7.03
N ARG A 74 -6.82 8.16 6.98
CA ARG A 74 -8.26 8.36 7.10
C ARG A 74 -8.78 9.14 5.92
N THR A 75 -10.04 8.89 5.57
CA THR A 75 -10.69 9.63 4.51
C THR A 75 -11.44 10.82 5.08
N GLU A 76 -11.10 12.02 4.62
CA GLU A 76 -11.71 13.27 5.06
C GLU A 76 -12.13 14.14 3.90
N ASP A 77 -13.18 14.90 4.12
CA ASP A 77 -13.51 16.02 3.26
C ASP A 77 -12.91 17.28 3.89
N THR A 78 -11.65 17.56 3.53
CA THR A 78 -10.89 18.68 4.10
C THR A 78 -11.46 20.03 3.64
N ASN A 79 -12.17 20.07 2.51
CA ASN A 79 -12.64 21.31 1.88
C ASN A 79 -14.15 21.53 1.98
N GLY A 80 -14.92 20.54 2.44
CA GLY A 80 -16.38 20.59 2.56
C GLY A 80 -17.12 20.50 1.23
N ASP A 81 -16.47 20.02 0.16
CA ASP A 81 -17.04 19.95 -1.20
C ASP A 81 -17.64 18.58 -1.54
N GLY A 82 -17.65 17.66 -0.57
CA GLY A 82 -18.09 16.27 -0.72
C GLY A 82 -17.03 15.35 -1.32
N VAL A 83 -15.86 15.85 -1.69
CA VAL A 83 -14.74 15.05 -2.17
C VAL A 83 -13.93 14.57 -0.98
N LYS A 84 -13.71 13.25 -0.97
CA LYS A 84 -13.05 12.53 0.10
C LYS A 84 -11.59 12.30 -0.24
N GLU A 85 -10.68 12.98 0.45
CA GLU A 85 -9.22 12.83 0.33
C GLU A 85 -8.68 11.83 1.35
N ILE A 86 -7.59 11.15 0.99
CA ILE A 86 -6.84 10.28 1.91
C ILE A 86 -5.80 11.14 2.65
N VAL A 87 -5.98 11.29 3.96
CA VAL A 87 -5.12 12.08 4.84
C VAL A 87 -4.42 11.15 5.83
N VAL A 88 -3.22 11.51 6.28
CA VAL A 88 -2.50 10.78 7.33
C VAL A 88 -3.24 10.91 8.66
N ASP A 89 -3.56 9.79 9.30
CA ASP A 89 -4.17 9.79 10.63
C ASP A 89 -3.10 9.81 11.72
N ALA A 90 -2.71 11.02 12.11
CA ALA A 90 -1.68 11.24 13.12
C ALA A 90 -2.04 10.67 14.50
N SER A 91 -3.33 10.63 14.86
CA SER A 91 -3.78 10.12 16.16
C SER A 91 -3.54 8.62 16.25
N ARG A 92 -3.96 7.88 15.22
CA ARG A 92 -3.71 6.44 15.16
C ARG A 92 -2.23 6.09 14.98
N ILE A 93 -1.43 6.95 14.36
CA ILE A 93 0.04 6.80 14.32
C ILE A 93 0.66 6.88 15.72
N VAL A 94 0.19 7.81 16.55
CA VAL A 94 0.64 7.95 17.94
C VAL A 94 0.19 6.73 18.73
N ASP A 95 -1.08 6.34 18.65
CA ASP A 95 -1.60 5.17 19.37
C ASP A 95 -0.93 3.84 18.95
N SER A 96 -0.57 3.71 17.66
CA SER A 96 0.08 2.52 17.10
C SER A 96 1.60 2.51 17.19
N GLY A 97 2.22 3.64 17.57
CA GLY A 97 3.67 3.82 17.42
C GLY A 97 4.41 4.48 18.57
N GLY A 98 3.70 5.12 19.48
CA GLY A 98 4.29 5.80 20.62
C GLY A 98 3.23 5.97 21.67
N GLY A 99 3.23 5.07 22.66
CA GLY A 99 2.57 5.38 23.91
C GLY A 99 2.97 6.80 24.34
N LEU A 100 2.00 7.55 24.86
CA LEU A 100 2.22 8.80 25.57
C LEU A 100 3.47 8.62 26.46
N ALA A 101 4.36 9.63 26.49
CA ALA A 101 5.64 9.54 27.19
C ALA A 101 5.53 8.78 28.53
N GLY A 102 6.07 7.56 28.59
CA GLY A 102 5.97 6.67 29.75
C GLY A 102 5.15 5.38 29.57
N GLN A 103 4.56 5.12 28.40
CA GLN A 103 3.80 3.90 28.14
C GLN A 103 4.49 3.02 27.09
N GLU A 104 4.84 1.79 27.48
CA GLU A 104 5.49 0.79 26.61
C GLU A 104 4.72 0.64 25.28
N PRO A 105 5.40 0.55 24.12
CA PRO A 105 4.73 0.36 22.83
C PRO A 105 3.95 -0.97 22.86
N GLN A 106 2.62 -0.91 22.73
CA GLN A 106 1.80 -2.12 22.79
C GLN A 106 2.00 -3.03 21.56
N THR A 107 2.40 -2.48 20.42
CA THR A 107 2.89 -3.20 19.22
C THR A 107 3.79 -2.26 18.40
N PRO A 108 4.80 -2.76 17.66
CA PRO A 108 5.48 -1.96 16.65
C PRO A 108 4.47 -1.47 15.60
N ARG A 109 4.63 -0.25 15.06
CA ARG A 109 3.71 0.33 14.06
C ARG A 109 3.38 -0.62 12.90
N MET A 110 4.38 -1.37 12.43
CA MET A 110 4.21 -2.36 11.37
C MET A 110 3.42 -3.59 11.83
N GLY A 111 3.55 -4.00 13.09
CA GLY A 111 2.73 -5.07 13.68
C GLY A 111 1.27 -4.66 13.83
N ALA A 112 1.02 -3.47 14.36
CA ALA A 112 -0.33 -2.89 14.46
C ALA A 112 -1.01 -2.78 13.08
N GLY A 113 -0.29 -2.22 12.10
CA GLY A 113 -0.78 -2.09 10.72
C GLY A 113 -1.03 -3.44 10.02
N MET A 114 -0.36 -4.51 10.44
CA MET A 114 -0.52 -5.86 9.88
C MET A 114 -1.52 -6.74 10.66
N GLY A 115 -2.20 -6.18 11.67
CA GLY A 115 -3.17 -6.92 12.50
C GLY A 115 -2.52 -7.97 13.42
N LEU A 116 -1.23 -7.83 13.72
CA LEU A 116 -0.50 -8.71 14.63
C LEU A 116 -0.70 -8.24 16.08
N ASN A 117 -0.96 -9.18 17.00
CA ASN A 117 -1.16 -8.83 18.40
C ASN A 117 0.18 -8.50 19.09
N ALA A 118 0.10 -7.79 20.22
CA ALA A 118 1.24 -7.46 21.09
C ALA A 118 2.14 -8.67 21.41
N HIS A 119 1.51 -9.81 21.71
CA HIS A 119 2.19 -11.06 22.03
C HIS A 119 2.96 -11.67 20.83
N ASP A 120 2.51 -11.45 19.60
CA ASP A 120 3.14 -12.03 18.40
C ASP A 120 4.42 -11.28 18.01
N THR A 121 4.59 -10.04 18.50
CA THR A 121 5.73 -9.18 18.21
C THR A 121 6.75 -9.09 19.36
N SER A 122 6.36 -9.45 20.59
CA SER A 122 7.21 -9.36 21.79
C SER A 122 8.36 -10.38 21.82
N HIS A 123 8.14 -11.60 21.31
CA HIS A 123 9.19 -12.64 21.23
C HIS A 123 10.36 -12.25 20.30
N LEU A 124 10.08 -11.49 19.24
CA LEU A 124 11.08 -10.95 18.31
C LEU A 124 11.95 -9.87 18.97
N TYR A 125 11.39 -9.08 19.90
CA TYR A 125 12.15 -8.10 20.68
C TYR A 125 13.08 -8.77 21.70
N GLN A 126 12.71 -9.94 22.22
CA GLN A 126 13.50 -10.69 23.21
C GLN A 126 14.80 -11.29 22.64
N LEU A 127 14.88 -11.54 21.32
CA LEU A 127 16.11 -11.98 20.64
C LEU A 127 17.10 -10.84 20.39
N GLY A 128 16.62 -9.59 20.33
CA GLY A 128 17.44 -8.40 20.09
C GLY A 128 17.87 -7.65 21.35
N SER A 129 17.27 -7.95 22.51
CA SER A 129 17.67 -7.33 23.77
C SER A 129 19.04 -7.84 24.21
N LYS A 130 19.99 -6.90 24.40
CA LYS A 130 21.34 -7.18 24.89
C LYS A 130 21.36 -7.87 26.26
N ASP A 131 20.24 -7.87 26.97
CA ASP A 131 20.08 -8.46 28.29
C ASP A 131 19.99 -10.00 28.24
N ASN A 132 19.64 -10.59 27.08
CA ASN A 132 19.58 -12.03 26.88
C ASN A 132 20.91 -12.65 26.41
N MET A 133 21.94 -11.84 26.09
CA MET A 133 23.24 -12.34 25.63
C MET A 133 24.22 -12.70 26.76
N PHE A 134 23.86 -12.47 28.03
CA PHE A 134 24.75 -12.66 29.18
C PHE A 134 24.23 -13.60 30.29
N HIS A 135 23.12 -14.31 30.05
CA HIS A 135 22.56 -15.26 31.03
C HIS A 135 22.83 -16.74 30.67
N GLY A 136 24.02 -17.02 30.16
CA GLY A 136 24.54 -18.37 30.01
C GLY A 136 25.73 -18.60 30.95
N ASN A 137 25.45 -19.04 32.19
CA ASN A 137 26.40 -19.74 33.04
C ASN A 137 25.65 -20.76 33.89
#